data_AF-A0AA43EYA0-F1
#
_entry.id   AF-A0AA43EYA0-F1
#
_cell.length_a   1.000
_cell.length_b   1.000
_cell.length_c   1.000
_cell.angle_alpha   90.00
_cell.angle_beta   90.00
_cell.angle_gamma   90.00
#
_symmetry.space_group_name_H-M   'P 1'
#
loop_
_entity.id
_entity.type
_entity.pdbx_description
1 polymer ?
#
loop_
_entity_poly.entity_id
_entity_poly.type
_entity_poly.pdbx_seq_one_letter_code
_entity_poly.pdbx_strand_id
1 'polypeptide(L)'
;MRSVLLSLCLALATAAHAANDEFWPEVRLYKQLDETARLYFSADYTEGKESNAASTSASANVTAAVDVSLEPVWRVALRSQDWERNRYLWARFGYTRVSKIELGTRELSEDRGILALNARGQLPAEIWFEGRARADLRWIGDDYSTRYRLRGQLAREFDPFGRAMLLYARAEWFYDTRFDAHSRTLSQLGVEKSLTRHFRVEAYLAWQYDYQPQDDSLHALGLVAKWYY
;
A
#
# COMPACT_ATOMS: atom_id res chain seq x y z
N MET A 1 -16.02 24.47 -5.33
CA MET A 1 -14.89 23.55 -5.63
C MET A 1 -14.77 22.32 -4.70
N ARG A 2 -15.73 22.04 -3.79
CA ARG A 2 -15.66 20.84 -2.92
C ARG A 2 -16.38 19.60 -3.49
N SER A 3 -17.27 19.76 -4.47
CA SER A 3 -18.13 18.67 -4.95
C SER A 3 -17.62 17.91 -6.19
N VAL A 4 -16.60 18.43 -6.88
CA VAL A 4 -16.10 17.83 -8.14
C VAL A 4 -15.09 16.70 -7.90
N LEU A 5 -14.39 16.71 -6.76
CA LEU A 5 -13.37 15.69 -6.43
C LEU A 5 -13.98 14.35 -6.00
N LEU A 6 -15.20 14.35 -5.42
CA LEU A 6 -15.88 13.10 -5.04
C LEU A 6 -16.43 12.35 -6.28
N SER A 7 -16.87 13.08 -7.30
CA SER A 7 -17.46 12.49 -8.51
C SER A 7 -16.43 11.81 -9.42
N LEU A 8 -15.15 12.20 -9.35
CA LEU A 8 -14.10 11.60 -10.19
C LEU A 8 -13.72 10.18 -9.74
N CYS A 9 -13.95 9.82 -8.47
CA CYS A 9 -13.67 8.47 -7.97
C CYS A 9 -14.71 7.42 -8.41
N LEU A 10 -15.96 7.84 -8.70
CA LEU A 10 -17.01 6.92 -9.14
C LEU A 10 -17.06 6.71 -10.67
N ALA A 11 -16.51 7.62 -11.48
CA ALA A 11 -16.66 7.58 -12.93
C ALA A 11 -15.65 6.69 -13.68
N LEU A 12 -14.62 6.17 -13.00
CA LEU A 12 -13.55 5.37 -13.62
C LEU A 12 -13.80 3.85 -13.57
N ALA A 13 -14.91 3.40 -12.98
CA ALA A 13 -15.20 1.97 -12.78
C ALA A 13 -15.78 1.24 -14.02
N THR A 14 -15.97 1.91 -15.16
CA THR A 14 -16.61 1.31 -16.36
C THR A 14 -15.63 1.01 -17.49
N ALA A 15 -14.44 0.50 -17.19
CA ALA A 15 -13.54 -0.07 -18.20
C ALA A 15 -13.83 -1.58 -18.38
N ALA A 16 -13.95 -2.02 -19.63
CA ALA A 16 -14.21 -3.40 -20.01
C ALA A 16 -13.22 -4.36 -19.34
N HIS A 17 -13.72 -5.24 -18.47
CA HIS A 17 -12.93 -6.20 -17.72
C HIS A 17 -12.48 -7.37 -18.62
N ALA A 18 -11.17 -7.57 -18.77
CA ALA A 18 -10.67 -8.92 -18.97
C ALA A 18 -10.75 -9.66 -17.62
N ALA A 19 -10.82 -11.00 -17.64
CA ALA A 19 -11.12 -11.80 -16.46
C ALA A 19 -10.15 -11.62 -15.26
N ASN A 20 -8.99 -10.99 -15.47
CA ASN A 20 -7.90 -10.81 -14.50
C ASN A 20 -7.45 -9.34 -14.36
N ASP A 21 -8.29 -8.38 -14.74
CA ASP A 21 -8.00 -6.96 -14.56
C ASP A 21 -8.84 -6.38 -13.41
N GLU A 22 -8.21 -5.72 -12.45
CA GLU A 22 -8.87 -5.08 -11.31
C GLU A 22 -8.57 -3.57 -11.23
N PHE A 23 -9.45 -2.84 -10.54
CA PHE A 23 -9.21 -1.45 -10.15
C PHE A 23 -9.10 -1.33 -8.63
N TRP A 24 -8.00 -0.75 -8.14
CA TRP A 24 -7.69 -0.66 -6.71
C TRP A 24 -7.69 0.79 -6.22
N PRO A 25 -8.84 1.31 -5.75
CA PRO A 25 -8.88 2.61 -5.11
C PRO A 25 -8.36 2.52 -3.67
N GLU A 26 -7.48 3.46 -3.32
CA GLU A 26 -6.91 3.57 -1.98
C GLU A 26 -6.97 5.01 -1.47
N VAL A 27 -7.21 5.16 -0.17
CA VAL A 27 -7.10 6.41 0.56
C VAL A 27 -6.11 6.23 1.70
N ARG A 28 -5.19 7.17 1.85
CA ARG A 28 -4.21 7.18 2.94
C ARG A 28 -4.17 8.54 3.62
N LEU A 29 -4.20 8.54 4.95
CA LEU A 29 -4.13 9.73 5.78
C LEU A 29 -2.92 9.64 6.70
N TYR A 30 -2.19 10.74 6.81
CA TYR A 30 -1.03 10.87 7.65
C TYR A 30 -1.21 12.09 8.55
N LYS A 31 -1.05 11.91 9.86
CA LYS A 31 -1.09 12.99 10.83
C LYS A 31 0.20 13.00 11.63
N GLN A 32 1.05 13.99 11.39
CA GLN A 32 2.28 14.14 12.17
C GLN A 32 1.92 14.49 13.63
N LEU A 33 2.53 13.76 14.57
CA LEU A 33 2.38 14.03 16.00
C LEU A 33 3.52 14.90 16.50
N ASP A 34 4.75 14.50 16.16
CA ASP A 34 5.98 15.23 16.46
C ASP A 34 7.05 14.92 15.39
N GLU A 35 8.32 15.21 15.66
CA GLU A 35 9.41 14.95 14.72
C GLU A 35 9.70 13.45 14.53
N THR A 36 9.44 12.63 15.53
CA THR A 36 9.75 11.20 15.57
C THR A 36 8.54 10.29 15.38
N ALA A 37 7.33 10.82 15.42
CA ALA A 37 6.10 10.02 15.35
C ALA A 37 5.01 10.62 14.46
N ARG A 38 4.22 9.74 13.84
CA ARG A 38 2.99 10.10 13.12
C ARG A 38 1.95 8.99 13.16
N LEU A 39 0.69 9.37 13.05
CA LEU A 39 -0.42 8.44 12.81
C LEU A 39 -0.58 8.17 11.31
N TYR A 40 -0.95 6.95 10.98
CA TYR A 40 -1.25 6.47 9.64
C TYR A 40 -2.62 5.80 9.63
N PHE A 41 -3.45 6.20 8.67
CA PHE A 41 -4.72 5.52 8.39
C PHE A 41 -4.78 5.17 6.91
N SER A 42 -5.36 4.02 6.59
CA SER A 42 -5.70 3.71 5.20
C SER A 42 -7.03 3.00 5.08
N ALA A 43 -7.65 3.21 3.93
CA ALA A 43 -8.76 2.41 3.45
C ALA A 43 -8.49 2.02 2.01
N ASP A 44 -8.65 0.75 1.68
CA ASP A 44 -8.42 0.24 0.33
C ASP A 44 -9.47 -0.83 -0.02
N TYR A 45 -9.75 -0.93 -1.32
CA TYR A 45 -10.70 -1.86 -1.88
C TYR A 45 -10.05 -2.65 -3.02
N THR A 46 -10.29 -3.95 -3.04
CA THR A 46 -9.79 -4.88 -4.07
C THR A 46 -10.89 -5.88 -4.41
N GLU A 47 -10.97 -6.33 -5.65
CA GLU A 47 -11.99 -7.29 -6.11
C GLU A 47 -11.39 -8.69 -6.17
N GLY A 48 -10.79 -9.12 -5.05
CA GLY A 48 -9.98 -10.34 -5.02
C GLY A 48 -10.79 -11.64 -5.04
N LYS A 49 -10.47 -12.52 -5.99
CA LYS A 49 -10.89 -13.93 -6.05
C LYS A 49 -10.15 -14.82 -5.04
N GLU A 50 -10.16 -14.50 -3.74
CA GLU A 50 -9.45 -15.32 -2.74
C GLU A 50 -10.22 -16.60 -2.31
N SER A 51 -11.39 -16.92 -2.89
CA SER A 51 -12.13 -18.16 -2.61
C SER A 51 -12.16 -19.10 -3.82
N ASN A 52 -11.96 -20.40 -3.58
CA ASN A 52 -12.02 -21.51 -4.53
C ASN A 52 -13.40 -21.73 -5.20
N ALA A 53 -14.33 -20.79 -5.07
CA ALA A 53 -15.65 -20.85 -5.67
C ALA A 53 -15.78 -19.71 -6.67
N ALA A 54 -16.61 -19.89 -7.70
CA ALA A 54 -16.92 -18.93 -8.76
C ALA A 54 -17.60 -17.63 -8.28
N SER A 55 -17.34 -17.18 -7.05
CA SER A 55 -17.87 -16.00 -6.38
C SER A 55 -16.89 -14.84 -6.53
N THR A 56 -17.33 -13.78 -7.21
CA THR A 56 -16.69 -12.46 -7.20
C THR A 56 -16.74 -11.89 -5.78
N SER A 57 -15.73 -12.14 -4.96
CA SER A 57 -15.61 -11.54 -3.63
C SER A 57 -14.82 -10.25 -3.72
N ALA A 58 -15.30 -9.18 -3.08
CA ALA A 58 -14.51 -7.97 -2.89
C ALA A 58 -13.97 -7.93 -1.45
N SER A 59 -12.82 -7.28 -1.25
CA SER A 59 -12.27 -7.04 0.08
C SER A 59 -12.05 -5.55 0.32
N ALA A 60 -12.51 -5.10 1.49
CA ALA A 60 -12.30 -3.75 1.98
C ALA A 60 -11.42 -3.81 3.23
N ASN A 61 -10.28 -3.13 3.19
CA ASN A 61 -9.33 -3.08 4.28
C ASN A 61 -9.35 -1.70 4.92
N VAL A 62 -9.34 -1.65 6.26
CA VAL A 62 -9.19 -0.41 7.03
C VAL A 62 -8.04 -0.57 8.01
N THR A 63 -7.07 0.32 7.95
CA THR A 63 -5.86 0.29 8.78
C THR A 63 -5.73 1.53 9.64
N ALA A 64 -5.31 1.34 10.88
CA ALA A 64 -4.81 2.39 11.76
C ALA A 64 -3.44 1.96 12.32
N ALA A 65 -2.45 2.85 12.28
CA ALA A 65 -1.11 2.56 12.74
C ALA A 65 -0.40 3.82 13.27
N VAL A 66 0.67 3.60 14.03
CA VAL A 66 1.66 4.60 14.41
C VAL A 66 2.99 4.26 13.76
N ASP A 67 3.62 5.28 13.17
CA ASP A 67 5.01 5.20 12.73
C ASP A 67 5.90 5.91 13.73
N VAL A 68 7.04 5.30 14.04
CA VAL A 68 8.07 5.85 14.93
C VAL A 68 9.41 5.76 14.23
N SER A 69 10.13 6.87 14.12
CA SER A 69 11.46 6.94 13.51
C SER A 69 12.53 7.32 14.51
N LEU A 70 13.76 6.91 14.22
CA LEU A 70 14.93 7.51 14.86
C LEU A 70 15.18 8.90 14.27
N GLU A 71 15.60 9.83 15.12
CA GLU A 71 16.00 11.17 14.69
C GLU A 71 17.23 11.08 13.75
N PRO A 72 17.23 11.80 12.62
CA PRO A 72 18.33 11.73 11.67
C PRO A 72 19.55 12.52 12.17
N VAL A 73 20.43 11.88 12.96
CA VAL A 73 21.61 12.53 13.57
C VAL A 73 22.62 13.05 12.54
N TRP A 74 22.75 12.41 11.36
CA TRP A 74 23.83 12.68 10.40
C TRP A 74 23.36 13.14 9.01
N ARG A 75 22.18 13.77 8.90
CA ARG A 75 21.59 14.09 7.59
C ARG A 75 21.63 15.57 7.26
N VAL A 76 22.15 15.90 6.08
CA VAL A 76 21.88 17.18 5.41
C VAL A 76 20.39 17.23 5.09
N ALA A 77 19.70 18.29 5.50
CA ALA A 77 18.26 18.46 5.33
C ALA A 77 17.86 18.23 3.86
N LEU A 78 17.22 17.09 3.58
CA LEU A 78 16.61 16.83 2.29
C LEU A 78 15.25 17.51 2.23
N ARG A 79 14.94 18.04 1.04
CA ARG A 79 13.87 19.01 0.84
C ARG A 79 12.54 18.52 1.40
N SER A 80 12.01 19.42 2.22
CA SER A 80 10.80 19.37 3.03
C SER A 80 9.56 19.09 2.20
N GLN A 81 8.84 18.01 2.56
CA GLN A 81 7.39 17.88 2.41
C GLN A 81 6.85 16.52 2.88
N ASP A 82 7.71 15.52 3.09
CA ASP A 82 7.28 14.18 3.52
C ASP A 82 8.12 13.67 4.69
N TRP A 83 7.45 13.35 5.80
CA TRP A 83 8.10 12.87 7.01
C TRP A 83 8.92 11.60 6.75
N GLU A 84 8.40 10.64 5.98
CA GLU A 84 9.09 9.38 5.65
C GLU A 84 10.35 9.61 4.81
N ARG A 85 10.30 10.53 3.84
CA ARG A 85 11.43 10.79 2.93
C ARG A 85 12.66 11.30 3.70
N ASN A 86 12.42 11.95 4.84
CA ASN A 86 13.45 12.50 5.70
C ASN A 86 13.95 11.53 6.79
N ARG A 87 13.56 10.24 6.78
CA ARG A 87 14.05 9.22 7.72
C ARG A 87 14.87 8.13 7.03
N TYR A 88 15.85 7.58 7.75
CA TYR A 88 16.61 6.40 7.32
C TYR A 88 15.97 5.10 7.78
N LEU A 89 15.40 5.11 8.99
CA LEU A 89 14.83 3.94 9.64
C LEU A 89 13.57 4.36 10.40
N TRP A 90 12.48 3.63 10.21
CA TRP A 90 11.28 3.78 11.02
C TRP A 90 10.52 2.46 11.15
N ALA A 91 9.88 2.28 12.29
CA ALA A 91 9.01 1.16 12.57
C ALA A 91 7.54 1.58 12.47
N ARG A 92 6.67 0.64 12.10
CA ARG A 92 5.21 0.78 12.10
C ARG A 92 4.60 -0.28 12.99
N PHE A 93 3.69 0.17 13.84
CA PHE A 93 2.86 -0.68 14.69
C PHE A 93 1.41 -0.34 14.43
N GLY A 94 0.57 -1.32 14.09
CA GLY A 94 -0.80 -1.01 13.74
C GLY A 94 -1.72 -2.21 13.70
N TYR A 95 -2.91 -1.94 13.21
CA TYR A 95 -3.97 -2.91 13.08
C TYR A 95 -4.75 -2.67 11.78
N THR A 96 -5.11 -3.75 11.10
CA THR A 96 -5.97 -3.74 9.92
C THR A 96 -7.15 -4.67 10.13
N ARG A 97 -8.36 -4.17 9.84
CA ARG A 97 -9.56 -4.98 9.68
C ARG A 97 -9.80 -5.22 8.19
N VAL A 98 -9.92 -6.49 7.81
CA VAL A 98 -10.25 -6.93 6.46
C VAL A 98 -11.67 -7.46 6.46
N SER A 99 -12.51 -6.84 5.64
CA SER A 99 -13.91 -7.25 5.47
C SER A 99 -14.08 -7.81 4.07
N LYS A 100 -14.54 -9.06 3.97
CA LYS A 100 -14.99 -9.63 2.71
C LYS A 100 -16.43 -9.20 2.43
N ILE A 101 -16.70 -8.82 1.21
CA ILE A 101 -18.00 -8.40 0.71
C ILE A 101 -18.42 -9.45 -0.32
N GLU A 102 -19.40 -10.27 0.04
CA GLU A 102 -20.03 -11.25 -0.83
C GLU A 102 -21.55 -11.00 -0.86
N LEU A 103 -22.18 -11.17 -2.02
CA LEU A 103 -23.62 -10.97 -2.21
C LEU A 103 -24.42 -12.05 -1.45
N GLY A 104 -24.78 -11.77 -0.20
CA GLY A 104 -25.79 -12.54 0.55
C GLY A 104 -25.30 -13.34 1.76
N THR A 105 -23.99 -13.42 1.99
CA THR A 105 -23.40 -14.10 3.15
C THR A 105 -22.39 -13.20 3.85
N ARG A 106 -22.58 -12.95 5.15
CA ARG A 106 -21.60 -12.23 5.97
C ARG A 106 -20.45 -13.18 6.27
N GLU A 107 -19.42 -13.16 5.43
CA GLU A 107 -18.25 -14.04 5.58
C GLU A 107 -17.30 -13.55 6.70
N LEU A 108 -16.42 -14.45 7.12
CA LEU A 108 -15.45 -14.27 8.20
C LEU A 108 -14.59 -13.02 7.97
N SER A 109 -14.70 -12.07 8.88
CA SER A 109 -13.79 -10.93 8.94
C SER A 109 -12.41 -11.39 9.39
N GLU A 110 -11.38 -10.77 8.83
CA GLU A 110 -10.00 -11.02 9.23
C GLU A 110 -9.44 -9.81 9.97
N ASP A 111 -8.78 -10.08 11.09
CA ASP A 111 -8.07 -9.10 11.91
C ASP A 111 -6.57 -9.27 11.74
N ARG A 112 -5.85 -8.15 11.60
CA ARG A 112 -4.40 -8.18 11.41
C ARG A 112 -3.69 -7.22 12.35
N GLY A 113 -2.79 -7.71 13.18
CA GLY A 113 -1.76 -6.90 13.82
C GLY A 113 -0.60 -6.66 12.85
N ILE A 114 -0.10 -5.44 12.79
CA ILE A 114 0.99 -5.05 11.88
C ILE A 114 2.23 -4.69 12.68
N LEU A 115 3.34 -5.33 12.32
CA LEU A 115 4.69 -4.92 12.71
C LEU A 115 5.50 -4.72 11.43
N ALA A 116 6.07 -3.55 11.21
CA ALA A 116 6.97 -3.33 10.07
C ALA A 116 8.19 -2.51 10.44
N LEU A 117 9.31 -2.82 9.81
CA LEU A 117 10.54 -2.05 9.84
C LEU A 117 10.84 -1.59 8.40
N ASN A 118 11.08 -0.30 8.25
CA ASN A 118 11.35 0.33 6.96
C ASN A 118 12.71 1.00 7.01
N ALA A 119 13.48 0.84 5.94
CA ALA A 119 14.78 1.48 5.77
C ALA A 119 14.83 2.18 4.41
N ARG A 120 15.54 3.30 4.34
CA ARG A 120 15.69 4.07 3.11
C ARG A 120 17.12 4.57 2.93
N GLY A 121 17.62 4.50 1.70
CA GLY A 121 18.94 4.98 1.32
C GLY A 121 18.95 5.65 -0.05
N GLN A 122 19.93 6.51 -0.29
CA GLN A 122 20.18 7.07 -1.62
C GLN A 122 21.17 6.20 -2.38
N LEU A 123 20.85 5.89 -3.62
CA LEU A 123 21.72 5.26 -4.60
C LEU A 123 22.27 6.33 -5.56
N PRO A 124 23.29 6.01 -6.38
CA PRO A 124 23.73 6.88 -7.46
C PRO A 124 22.59 7.30 -8.40
N ALA A 125 22.81 8.36 -9.17
CA ALA A 125 21.85 8.92 -10.14
C ALA A 125 20.52 9.40 -9.51
N GLU A 126 20.57 9.87 -8.27
CA GLU A 126 19.41 10.43 -7.55
C GLU A 126 18.26 9.43 -7.34
N ILE A 127 18.58 8.14 -7.39
CA ILE A 127 17.62 7.06 -7.14
C ILE A 127 17.57 6.82 -5.63
N TRP A 128 16.37 6.69 -5.09
CA TRP A 128 16.11 6.30 -3.72
C TRP A 128 15.73 4.84 -3.66
N PHE A 129 16.36 4.08 -2.77
CA PHE A 129 15.94 2.74 -2.41
C PHE A 129 15.21 2.77 -1.07
N GLU A 130 14.08 2.08 -0.99
CA GLU A 130 13.35 1.83 0.25
C GLU A 130 13.10 0.33 0.40
N GLY A 131 13.53 -0.23 1.53
CA GLY A 131 13.26 -1.61 1.92
C GLY A 131 12.26 -1.64 3.08
N ARG A 132 11.38 -2.64 3.10
CA ARG A 132 10.46 -2.89 4.22
C ARG A 132 10.37 -4.38 4.51
N ALA A 133 10.53 -4.73 5.79
CA ALA A 133 10.16 -6.03 6.32
C ALA A 133 8.93 -5.87 7.21
N ARG A 134 7.89 -6.67 6.99
CA ARG A 134 6.61 -6.59 7.71
C ARG A 134 6.13 -7.98 8.10
N ALA A 135 5.57 -8.09 9.29
CA ALA A 135 4.79 -9.24 9.75
C ALA A 135 3.34 -8.81 9.97
N ASP A 136 2.43 -9.52 9.31
CA ASP A 136 0.99 -9.45 9.56
C ASP A 136 0.62 -10.62 10.48
N LEU A 137 0.23 -10.32 11.71
CA LEU A 137 -0.30 -11.28 12.70
C LEU A 137 -1.80 -11.40 12.43
N ARG A 138 -2.27 -12.52 11.90
CA ARG A 138 -3.60 -12.64 11.27
C ARG A 138 -4.50 -13.56 12.08
N TRP A 139 -5.72 -13.10 12.34
CA TRP A 139 -6.80 -13.89 12.91
C TRP A 139 -7.95 -13.97 11.91
N ILE A 140 -8.27 -15.18 11.46
CA ILE A 140 -9.31 -15.45 10.47
C ILE A 140 -10.32 -16.37 11.15
N GLY A 141 -11.40 -15.79 11.71
CA GLY A 141 -12.22 -16.53 12.67
C GLY A 141 -11.39 -16.88 13.91
N ASP A 142 -11.35 -18.16 14.27
CA ASP A 142 -10.60 -18.67 15.42
C ASP A 142 -9.14 -19.07 15.07
N ASP A 143 -8.78 -19.06 13.78
CA ASP A 143 -7.46 -19.48 13.32
C ASP A 143 -6.46 -18.34 13.31
N TYR A 144 -5.27 -18.61 13.87
CA TYR A 144 -4.13 -17.70 13.83
C TYR A 144 -3.15 -18.09 12.73
N SER A 145 -2.62 -17.09 12.03
CA SER A 145 -1.48 -17.26 11.13
C SER A 145 -0.60 -16.02 11.09
N THR A 146 0.60 -16.14 10.54
CA THR A 146 1.49 -15.01 10.30
C THR A 146 1.84 -14.94 8.83
N ARG A 147 1.84 -13.73 8.28
CA ARG A 147 2.29 -13.47 6.92
C ARG A 147 3.47 -12.50 6.94
N TYR A 148 4.61 -12.95 6.48
CA TYR A 148 5.79 -12.12 6.33
C TYR A 148 5.81 -11.50 4.94
N ARG A 149 6.19 -10.22 4.87
CA ARG A 149 6.23 -9.41 3.66
C ARG A 149 7.56 -8.70 3.57
N LEU A 150 8.27 -8.91 2.48
CA LEU A 150 9.48 -8.16 2.15
C LEU A 150 9.20 -7.30 0.93
N ARG A 151 9.44 -6.01 1.02
CA ARG A 151 9.23 -5.06 -0.08
C ARG A 151 10.51 -4.29 -0.38
N GLY A 152 10.85 -4.18 -1.65
CA GLY A 152 11.84 -3.25 -2.16
C GLY A 152 11.19 -2.22 -3.10
N GLN A 153 11.63 -0.98 -3.05
CA GLN A 153 11.18 0.08 -3.94
C GLN A 153 12.36 0.94 -4.40
N LEU A 154 12.41 1.19 -5.70
CA LEU A 154 13.29 2.19 -6.32
C LEU A 154 12.43 3.37 -6.74
N ALA A 155 12.86 4.58 -6.42
CA ALA A 155 12.12 5.79 -6.77
C ALA A 155 13.05 6.90 -7.23
N ARG A 156 12.64 7.68 -8.23
CA ARG A 156 13.36 8.85 -8.71
C ARG A 156 12.40 10.01 -8.90
N GLU A 157 12.83 11.18 -8.47
CA GLU A 157 12.09 12.42 -8.66
C GLU A 157 12.45 13.04 -10.02
N PHE A 158 11.43 13.51 -10.73
CA PHE A 158 11.53 14.18 -12.00
C PHE A 158 10.75 15.49 -11.92
N ASP A 159 11.21 16.51 -12.65
CA ASP A 159 10.57 17.81 -12.67
C ASP A 159 10.23 18.26 -14.12
N PRO A 160 9.37 17.53 -14.85
CA PRO A 160 8.97 17.99 -16.16
C PRO A 160 8.02 19.18 -16.00
N PHE A 161 8.37 20.29 -16.63
CA PHE A 161 7.58 21.54 -16.64
C PHE A 161 7.42 22.19 -15.25
N GLY A 162 8.40 22.07 -14.35
CA GLY A 162 8.39 22.71 -13.04
C GLY A 162 7.36 22.14 -12.06
N ARG A 163 6.97 20.87 -12.25
CA ARG A 163 6.10 20.09 -11.37
C ARG A 163 6.79 18.79 -10.96
N ALA A 164 7.20 18.71 -9.70
CA ALA A 164 7.79 17.51 -9.12
C ALA A 164 6.84 16.29 -9.21
N MET A 165 7.36 15.20 -9.78
CA MET A 165 6.73 13.89 -9.87
C MET A 165 7.72 12.81 -9.43
N LEU A 166 7.23 11.79 -8.73
CA LEU A 166 8.03 10.65 -8.30
C LEU A 166 7.63 9.43 -9.12
N LEU A 167 8.52 8.95 -9.98
CA LEU A 167 8.38 7.65 -10.63
C LEU A 167 8.98 6.59 -9.72
N TYR A 168 8.31 5.45 -9.57
CA TYR A 168 8.84 4.35 -8.77
C TYR A 168 8.51 2.99 -9.37
N ALA A 169 9.39 2.03 -9.08
CA ALA A 169 9.16 0.60 -9.28
C ALA A 169 9.27 -0.10 -7.93
N ARG A 170 8.40 -1.06 -7.66
CA ARG A 170 8.30 -1.77 -6.38
C ARG A 170 8.09 -3.25 -6.63
N ALA A 171 8.69 -4.08 -5.78
CA ALA A 171 8.44 -5.50 -5.71
C ALA A 171 8.21 -5.91 -4.26
N GLU A 172 7.30 -6.86 -4.03
CA GLU A 172 6.96 -7.39 -2.72
C GLU A 172 6.76 -8.90 -2.76
N TRP A 173 7.38 -9.60 -1.81
CA TRP A 173 7.31 -11.04 -1.63
C TRP A 173 6.55 -11.37 -0.34
N PHE A 174 5.75 -12.43 -0.40
CA PHE A 174 4.85 -12.83 0.68
C PHE A 174 5.10 -14.28 1.05
N TYR A 175 5.34 -14.53 2.33
CA TYR A 175 5.39 -15.86 2.92
C TYR A 175 4.27 -16.01 3.93
N ASP A 176 3.46 -17.07 3.83
CA ASP A 176 2.26 -17.27 4.64
C ASP A 176 2.36 -18.58 5.43
N THR A 177 2.38 -18.50 6.76
CA THR A 177 2.57 -19.68 7.62
C THR A 177 1.41 -20.67 7.55
N ARG A 178 0.25 -20.31 6.97
CA ARG A 178 -0.84 -21.28 6.72
C ARG A 178 -0.45 -22.36 5.72
N PHE A 179 0.36 -21.98 4.74
CA PHE A 179 0.83 -22.87 3.67
C PHE A 179 2.29 -23.26 3.85
N ASP A 180 2.97 -22.66 4.85
CA ASP A 180 4.41 -22.81 5.09
C ASP A 180 5.27 -22.49 3.85
N ALA A 181 4.77 -21.59 2.99
CA ALA A 181 5.30 -21.38 1.66
C ALA A 181 5.26 -19.90 1.23
N HIS A 182 6.05 -19.60 0.19
CA HIS A 182 5.92 -18.36 -0.57
C HIS A 182 4.56 -18.34 -1.26
N SER A 183 3.70 -17.40 -0.89
CA SER A 183 2.30 -17.39 -1.30
C SER A 183 2.02 -16.43 -2.44
N ARG A 184 2.77 -15.33 -2.55
CA ARG A 184 2.49 -14.25 -3.52
C ARG A 184 3.75 -13.45 -3.85
N THR A 185 3.81 -12.97 -5.09
CA THR A 185 4.70 -11.89 -5.52
C THR A 185 3.85 -10.76 -6.09
N LEU A 186 4.13 -9.51 -5.72
CA LEU A 186 3.48 -8.32 -6.25
C LEU A 186 4.53 -7.35 -6.78
N SER A 187 4.40 -6.94 -8.03
CA SER A 187 5.23 -5.92 -8.66
C SER A 187 4.38 -4.72 -9.05
N GLN A 188 4.92 -3.51 -8.90
CA GLN A 188 4.21 -2.27 -9.23
C GLN A 188 5.13 -1.29 -9.95
N LEU A 189 4.57 -0.57 -10.92
CA LEU A 189 5.19 0.59 -11.56
C LEU A 189 4.22 1.76 -11.45
N GLY A 190 4.65 2.85 -10.82
CA GLY A 190 3.74 3.94 -10.49
C GLY A 190 4.38 5.31 -10.53
N VAL A 191 3.52 6.32 -10.58
CA VAL A 191 3.87 7.73 -10.50
C VAL A 191 3.07 8.40 -9.39
N GLU A 192 3.75 9.18 -8.55
CA GLU A 192 3.13 10.04 -7.54
C GLU A 192 3.33 11.50 -7.94
N LYS A 193 2.26 12.29 -7.81
CA LYS A 193 2.26 13.73 -8.06
C LYS A 193 1.73 14.48 -6.85
N SER A 194 2.49 15.48 -6.43
CA SER A 194 2.04 16.45 -5.43
C SER A 194 1.12 17.47 -6.08
N LEU A 195 -0.11 17.57 -5.58
CA LEU A 195 -1.09 18.56 -6.05
C LEU A 195 -1.14 19.77 -5.11
N THR A 196 -0.98 19.55 -3.81
CA THR A 196 -0.82 20.61 -2.81
C THR A 196 0.22 20.15 -1.76
N ARG A 197 0.53 21.01 -0.78
CA ARG A 197 1.38 20.64 0.35
C ARG A 197 0.82 19.50 1.20
N HIS A 198 -0.52 19.33 1.21
CA HIS A 198 -1.22 18.35 2.03
C HIS A 198 -1.86 17.22 1.22
N PHE A 199 -1.74 17.24 -0.11
CA PHE A 199 -2.46 16.30 -0.96
C PHE A 199 -1.61 15.81 -2.13
N ARG A 200 -1.56 14.49 -2.28
CA ARG A 200 -0.88 13.81 -3.39
C ARG A 200 -1.77 12.73 -3.98
N VAL A 201 -1.55 12.47 -5.26
CA VAL A 201 -2.21 11.38 -5.98
C VAL A 201 -1.13 10.49 -6.57
N GLU A 202 -1.35 9.19 -6.48
CA GLU A 202 -0.50 8.17 -7.07
C GLU A 202 -1.35 7.28 -7.98
N ALA A 203 -0.84 7.01 -9.17
CA ALA A 203 -1.40 6.00 -10.07
C ALA A 203 -0.33 4.94 -10.32
N TYR A 204 -0.73 3.67 -10.35
CA TYR A 204 0.20 2.57 -10.60
C TYR A 204 -0.44 1.42 -11.37
N LEU A 205 0.40 0.69 -12.08
CA LEU A 205 0.07 -0.62 -12.62
C LEU A 205 0.67 -1.68 -11.71
N ALA A 206 -0.09 -2.72 -11.42
CA ALA A 206 0.30 -3.83 -10.59
C ALA A 206 0.21 -5.15 -11.34
N TRP A 207 1.16 -6.02 -11.04
CA TRP A 207 1.21 -7.41 -11.49
C TRP A 207 1.38 -8.27 -10.26
N GLN A 208 0.37 -9.09 -9.96
CA GLN A 208 0.38 -10.04 -8.86
C GLN A 208 0.44 -11.45 -9.44
N TYR A 209 1.26 -12.28 -8.81
CA TYR A 209 1.26 -13.71 -9.03
C TYR A 209 1.07 -14.40 -7.69
N ASP A 210 -0.04 -15.12 -7.57
CA ASP A 210 -0.37 -15.96 -6.42
C ASP A 210 0.12 -17.37 -6.69
N TYR A 211 0.79 -17.96 -5.71
CA TYR A 211 1.23 -19.37 -5.74
C TYR A 211 0.35 -20.24 -4.84
N GLN A 212 -0.44 -19.62 -3.96
CA GLN A 212 -1.26 -20.29 -2.95
C GLN A 212 -2.57 -19.51 -2.72
N PRO A 213 -3.72 -20.19 -2.53
CA PRO A 213 -3.89 -21.64 -2.54
C PRO A 213 -3.87 -22.27 -3.94
N GLN A 214 -3.91 -21.45 -4.98
CA GLN A 214 -3.84 -21.86 -6.38
C GLN A 214 -2.96 -20.87 -7.14
N ASP A 215 -2.27 -21.36 -8.17
CA ASP A 215 -1.53 -20.51 -9.09
C ASP A 215 -2.50 -19.62 -9.89
N ASP A 216 -2.41 -18.30 -9.69
CA ASP A 216 -3.20 -17.30 -10.42
C ASP A 216 -2.38 -16.03 -10.68
N SER A 217 -2.79 -15.26 -11.68
CA SER A 217 -2.18 -13.99 -12.01
C SER A 217 -3.22 -12.90 -12.17
N LEU A 218 -2.88 -11.73 -11.65
CA LEU A 218 -3.77 -10.58 -11.62
C LEU A 218 -3.03 -9.32 -12.06
N HIS A 219 -3.69 -8.54 -12.90
CA HIS A 219 -3.29 -7.20 -13.26
C HIS A 219 -4.22 -6.20 -12.60
N ALA A 220 -3.67 -5.11 -12.09
CA ALA A 220 -4.51 -4.07 -11.51
C ALA A 220 -4.03 -2.66 -11.86
N LEU A 221 -5.00 -1.77 -12.03
CA LEU A 221 -4.78 -0.33 -12.04
C LEU A 221 -5.11 0.22 -10.66
N GLY A 222 -4.10 0.74 -9.97
CA GLY A 222 -4.28 1.35 -8.66
C GLY A 222 -4.31 2.86 -8.71
N LEU A 223 -5.13 3.45 -7.83
CA LEU A 223 -5.20 4.89 -7.61
C LEU A 223 -5.21 5.19 -6.12
N VAL A 224 -4.18 5.88 -5.63
CA VAL A 224 -4.04 6.25 -4.22
C VAL A 224 -4.19 7.75 -4.05
N ALA A 225 -5.09 8.15 -3.16
CA ALA A 225 -5.23 9.52 -2.71
C ALA A 225 -4.61 9.66 -1.30
N LYS A 226 -3.63 10.55 -1.14
CA LYS A 226 -2.84 10.71 0.10
C LYS A 226 -3.01 12.10 0.69
N TRP A 227 -3.37 12.18 1.96
CA TRP A 227 -3.44 13.44 2.71
C TRP A 227 -2.46 13.50 3.88
N TYR A 228 -1.86 14.67 4.08
CA TYR A 228 -0.84 14.92 5.12
C TYR A 228 -1.28 16.11 5.98
N TYR A 229 -1.21 15.97 7.31
CA TYR A 229 -1.65 16.95 8.31
C TYR A 229 -0.76 17.00 9.56
#